data_AF-A0A925CK22-F1
#
_entry.id   AF-A0A925CK22-F1
#
_cell.length_a   1.000
_cell.length_b   1.000
_cell.length_c   1.000
_cell.angle_alpha   90.00
_cell.angle_beta   90.00
_cell.angle_gamma   90.00
#
_symmetry.space_group_name_H-M   'P 1'
#
loop_
_entity.id
_entity.type
_entity.pdbx_description
1 polymer ?
#
loop_
_entity_poly.entity_id
_entity_poly.type
_entity_poly.pdbx_seq_one_letter_code
_entity_poly.pdbx_strand_id
1 'polypeptide(L)' 'MTVTVDCGFSLRAVMTRGAREEFGLEIGSVVTAAIKAGAVHLVPRSV' A
#
# COMPACT_ATOMS: atom_id res chain seq x y z
N MET A 1 10.85 -5.07 2.34
CA MET A 1 9.77 -6.09 2.49
C MET A 1 8.48 -5.46 1.98
N THR A 2 7.57 -6.22 1.38
CA THR A 2 6.31 -5.68 0.82
C THR A 2 5.09 -6.22 1.57
N VAL A 3 4.05 -5.39 1.63
CA VAL A 3 2.70 -5.80 2.05
C VAL A 3 1.75 -5.65 0.88
N THR A 4 0.68 -6.45 0.87
CA THR A 4 -0.40 -6.34 -0.09
C THR A 4 -1.68 -6.00 0.66
N VAL A 5 -2.39 -4.99 0.17
CA VAL A 5 -3.66 -4.52 0.73
C VAL A 5 -4.74 -4.69 -0.33
N ASP A 6 -5.89 -5.19 0.08
CA ASP A 6 -7.10 -5.14 -0.72
C ASP A 6 -7.95 -3.95 -0.28
N CYS A 7 -8.08 -2.96 -1.15
CA CYS A 7 -8.92 -1.77 -0.95
C CYS A 7 -9.93 -1.57 -2.09
N GLY A 8 -10.41 -2.67 -2.67
CA GLY A 8 -11.21 -2.70 -3.91
C GLY A 8 -10.37 -2.96 -5.16
N PHE A 9 -9.05 -2.91 -5.03
CA PHE A 9 -8.06 -3.41 -5.97
C PHE A 9 -6.79 -3.80 -5.20
N SER A 10 -5.92 -4.63 -5.80
CA SER A 10 -4.67 -5.04 -5.17
C SER A 10 -3.64 -3.90 -5.18
N LEU A 11 -3.26 -3.44 -3.99
CA LEU A 11 -2.20 -2.46 -3.79
C LEU A 11 -1.00 -3.13 -3.12
N ARG A 12 0.19 -3.03 -3.72
CA ARG A 12 1.43 -3.47 -3.10
C ARG A 12 2.23 -2.27 -2.63
N ALA A 13 2.62 -2.28 -1.36
CA ALA A 13 3.44 -1.23 -0.76
C ALA A 13 4.75 -1.81 -0.23
N VAL A 14 5.82 -1.01 -0.28
CA VAL A 14 7.09 -1.33 0.37
C VAL A 14 7.05 -0.74 1.78
N MET A 15 7.44 -1.55 2.76
CA MET A 15 7.63 -1.11 4.12
C MET A 15 9.09 -1.22 4.52
N THR A 16 9.53 -0.27 5.35
CA THR A 16 10.81 -0.36 6.04
C THR A 16 10.76 -1.49 7.08
N ARG A 17 11.93 -1.99 7.47
CA ARG A 17 12.02 -3.04 8.49
C ARG A 17 11.46 -2.59 9.85
N GLY A 18 11.83 -1.39 10.29
CA GLY A 18 11.39 -0.82 11.57
C GLY A 18 9.87 -0.67 11.64
N ALA A 19 9.23 -0.13 10.59
CA ALA A 19 7.77 0.02 10.54
C ALA A 19 7.05 -1.33 10.69
N ARG A 20 7.58 -2.40 10.09
CA ARG A 20 7.00 -3.74 10.24
C ARG A 20 7.03 -4.24 11.69
N GLU A 21 8.17 -4.04 12.35
CA GLU A 21 8.37 -4.48 13.73
C GLU A 21 7.53 -3.63 14.71
N GLU A 22 7.38 -2.34 14.44
CA GLU A 22 6.60 -1.40 15.25
C GLU A 22 5.09 -1.60 15.10
N PHE A 23 4.58 -1.75 13.87
CA PHE A 23 3.14 -1.82 13.63
C PHE A 23 2.53 -3.19 13.89
N GLY A 24 3.33 -4.26 13.99
CA GLY A 24 2.84 -5.61 14.31
C GLY A 24 1.73 -6.09 13.37
N LEU A 25 1.80 -5.73 12.09
CA LEU A 25 0.75 -6.06 11.11
C LEU A 25 0.70 -7.56 10.85
N GLU A 26 -0.50 -8.11 10.89
CA GLU A 26 -0.81 -9.50 10.58
C GLU A 26 -1.72 -9.59 9.36
N ILE A 27 -1.80 -10.78 8.76
CA ILE A 27 -2.78 -11.01 7.70
C ILE A 27 -4.19 -10.81 8.26
N GLY A 28 -4.98 -9.95 7.61
CA GLY A 28 -6.33 -9.61 8.05
C GLY A 28 -6.41 -8.42 9.01
N SER A 29 -5.29 -7.81 9.42
CA SER A 29 -5.32 -6.56 10.16
C SER A 29 -6.08 -5.47 9.38
N VAL A 30 -6.94 -4.73 10.07
CA VAL A 30 -7.61 -3.56 9.50
C VAL A 30 -6.58 -2.44 9.36
N VAL A 31 -6.37 -1.99 8.12
CA VAL A 31 -5.37 -0.97 7.79
C VAL A 31 -5.97 0.10 6.88
N THR A 32 -5.34 1.28 6.84
CA THR A 32 -5.67 2.32 5.86
C THR A 32 -4.49 2.52 4.91
N ALA A 33 -4.73 2.37 3.61
CA ALA A 33 -3.76 2.73 2.58
C ALA A 33 -3.92 4.20 2.20
N ALA A 34 -2.99 5.06 2.65
CA ALA A 34 -2.97 6.48 2.31
C ALA A 34 -1.89 6.76 1.27
N ILE A 35 -2.25 7.44 0.17
CA ILE A 35 -1.32 7.81 -0.90
C ILE A 35 -1.39 9.31 -1.11
N LYS A 36 -0.23 9.98 -1.13
CA LYS A 36 -0.15 11.40 -1.47
C LYS A 36 -0.53 11.58 -2.94
N ALA A 37 -1.52 12.42 -3.22
CA ALA A 37 -2.01 12.66 -4.58
C ALA A 37 -0.88 13.05 -5.57
N GLY A 38 0.03 13.96 -5.16
CA GLY A 38 1.16 14.37 -6.00
C GLY A 38 2.21 13.28 -6.25
N ALA A 39 2.11 12.11 -5.62
CA ALA A 39 2.95 10.95 -5.89
C ALA A 39 2.29 9.96 -6.88
N VAL A 40 1.08 10.25 -7.37
CA VAL A 40 0.38 9.42 -8.35
C VAL A 40 0.60 9.99 -9.75
N HIS A 41 1.15 9.16 -10.64
CA HIS A 41 1.31 9.51 -12.05
C HIS A 41 0.14 8.92 -12.86
N LEU A 42 -0.63 9.78 -13.52
CA LEU A 42 -1.70 9.35 -14.42
C LEU A 42 -1.11 9.14 -15.82
N VAL A 43 -1.23 7.92 -16.33
CA VAL A 43 -0.83 7.57 -17.71
C VAL A 43 -2.09 7.42 -18.56
N PRO A 44 -2.21 8.11 -19.71
CA PRO A 44 -3.32 7.90 -20.63
C PRO A 44 -3.39 6.45 -21.10
N ARG A 45 -4.61 5.90 -21.15
CA ARG A 45 -4.84 4.61 -21.82
C ARG A 45 -5.30 4.91 -23.23
N SER A 46 -4.59 4.38 -24.22
CA SER A 46 -5.12 4.30 -25.58
C SER A 46 -6.35 3.39 -25.53
N VAL A 47 -7.51 3.97 -25.88
CA VAL A 47 -8.73 3.22 -26.17
C VAL A 47 -8.71 2.71 -27.59
#